data_AF-A0A2V5RZD5-F1
#
_entry.id   AF-A0A2V5RZD5-F1
#
_cell.length_a   1.000
_cell.length_b   1.000
_cell.length_c   1.000
_cell.angle_alpha   90.00
_cell.angle_beta   90.00
_cell.angle_gamma   90.00
#
_symmetry.space_group_name_H-M   'P 1'
#
loop_
_entity.id
_entity.type
_entity.pdbx_description
1 polymer ?
#
loop_
_entity_poly.entity_id
_entity_poly.type
_entity_poly.pdbx_seq_one_letter_code
_entity_poly.pdbx_strand_id
1 'polypeptide(L)' 'METEFFCPRCNLSLKEVRMSHGVFWTCDKCGGRAVGLELLRRTFTPE' A
#
# COMPACT_ATOMS: atom_id res chain seq x y z
N MET A 1 10.70 13.76 -4.26
CA MET A 1 9.24 13.91 -4.44
C MET A 1 8.59 12.88 -3.55
N GLU A 2 7.91 13.30 -2.49
CA GLU A 2 6.98 12.41 -1.78
C GLU A 2 5.85 12.10 -2.75
N THR A 3 5.67 10.83 -3.09
CA THR A 3 4.63 10.41 -4.02
C THR A 3 3.37 10.19 -3.18
N GLU A 4 2.44 11.12 -3.22
CA GLU A 4 1.15 10.96 -2.54
C GLU A 4 0.29 9.94 -3.30
N PHE A 5 -0.05 8.83 -2.65
CA PHE A 5 -0.96 7.84 -3.22
C PHE A 5 -2.39 8.13 -2.79
N PHE A 6 -3.31 8.08 -3.74
CA PHE A 6 -4.74 8.27 -3.50
C PHE A 6 -5.50 6.96 -3.67
N CYS A 7 -6.50 6.75 -2.83
CA CYS A 7 -7.43 5.65 -2.98
C CYS A 7 -8.29 5.88 -4.24
N PRO A 8 -8.31 4.98 -5.24
CA PRO A 8 -9.11 5.19 -6.46
C PRO A 8 -10.62 5.14 -6.19
N ARG A 9 -11.04 4.53 -5.07
CA ARG A 9 -12.45 4.44 -4.68
C ARG A 9 -12.94 5.65 -3.89
N CYS A 10 -12.10 6.18 -3.00
CA CYS A 10 -12.49 7.23 -2.06
C CYS A 10 -11.91 8.62 -2.42
N ASN A 11 -10.92 8.66 -3.30
CA ASN A 11 -10.13 9.84 -3.63
C ASN A 11 -9.53 10.54 -2.40
N LEU A 12 -9.14 9.75 -1.41
CA LEU A 12 -8.47 10.19 -0.17
C LEU A 12 -7.01 9.76 -0.20
N SER A 13 -6.14 10.51 0.46
CA SER A 13 -4.74 10.11 0.63
C SER A 13 -4.67 8.78 1.38
N LEU A 14 -3.80 7.89 0.89
CA LEU A 14 -3.52 6.64 1.57
C LEU A 14 -2.49 6.88 2.66
N LYS A 15 -2.72 6.26 3.81
CA LYS A 15 -1.81 6.31 4.95
C LYS A 15 -0.67 5.33 4.73
N GLU A 16 0.56 5.84 4.83
CA GLU A 16 1.76 5.00 4.82
C GLU A 16 1.82 4.14 6.08
N VAL A 17 2.06 2.84 5.89
CA VAL A 17 2.28 1.89 6.96
C VAL A 17 3.60 1.16 6.68
N ARG A 18 4.54 1.30 7.62
CA ARG A 18 5.85 0.67 7.55
C ARG A 18 5.82 -0.70 8.23
N MET A 19 6.25 -1.72 7.50
CA MET A 19 6.47 -3.07 8.00
C MET A 19 7.98 -3.36 8.04
N SER A 20 8.38 -4.46 8.70
CA SER A 20 9.79 -4.90 8.75
C SER A 20 10.42 -5.13 7.37
N HIS A 21 9.61 -5.44 6.35
CA HIS A 21 10.09 -5.82 5.02
C HIS A 21 9.66 -4.86 3.90
N GLY A 22 9.11 -3.69 4.24
CA GLY A 22 8.74 -2.70 3.24
C GLY A 22 7.62 -1.76 3.70
N VAL A 23 7.07 -1.04 2.75
CA VAL A 23 6.02 -0.05 2.97
C VAL A 23 4.79 -0.43 2.15
N PHE A 24 3.61 -0.28 2.75
CA PHE A 24 2.34 -0.33 2.06
C PHE A 24 1.49 0.86 2.45
N TRP A 25 0.47 1.15 1.66
CA TRP A 25 -0.46 2.23 1.93
C TRP A 25 -1.87 1.70 2.08
N THR A 26 -2.63 2.28 3.01
CA THR A 26 -4.00 1.86 3.32
C THR A 26 -4.97 3.03 3.31
N CYS A 27 -6.19 2.78 2.85
CA CYS A 27 -7.29 3.74 2.92
C CYS A 27 -8.10 3.53 4.19
N ASP A 28 -8.14 4.53 5.07
CA ASP A 28 -8.89 4.46 6.33
C ASP A 28 -10.42 4.38 6.14
N LYS A 29 -10.92 4.77 4.96
CA LYS A 29 -12.37 4.76 4.66
C LYS A 29 -12.88 3.42 4.14
N CYS A 30 -12.17 2.80 3.20
CA CYS A 30 -12.66 1.57 2.53
C CYS A 30 -11.80 0.33 2.77
N GLY A 31 -10.67 0.45 3.48
CA GLY A 31 -9.72 -0.65 3.67
C GLY A 31 -8.95 -1.06 2.42
N GLY A 32 -9.05 -0.28 1.33
CA GLY A 32 -8.25 -0.48 0.13
C GLY A 32 -6.76 -0.35 0.42
N ARG A 33 -5.94 -1.21 -0.20
CA ARG A 33 -4.49 -1.26 0.02
C ARG A 33 -3.74 -1.06 -1.29
N ALA A 34 -2.63 -0.33 -1.22
CA ALA A 34 -1.64 -0.22 -2.29
C ALA A 34 -0.30 -0.74 -1.75
N VAL A 35 0.40 -1.51 -2.57
CA VAL A 35 1.66 -2.18 -2.20
C VAL A 35 2.61 -2.11 -3.38
N GLY A 36 3.91 -1.96 -3.09
CA GLY A 36 4.94 -2.08 -4.11
C GLY A 36 5.08 -3.53 -4.60
N LEU A 37 5.42 -3.70 -5.88
CA LEU A 37 5.61 -5.03 -6.48
C LEU A 37 6.69 -5.85 -5.75
N GLU A 38 7.76 -5.21 -5.28
CA GLU A 38 8.82 -5.84 -4.50
C GLU A 38 8.29 -6.48 -3.20
N LEU A 39 7.39 -5.79 -2.49
CA LEU A 39 6.77 -6.31 -1.27
C LEU A 39 5.82 -7.47 -1.60
N LEU A 40 5.06 -7.38 -2.70
CA LEU A 40 4.20 -8.47 -3.17
C LEU A 40 5.01 -9.73 -3.48
N ARG A 41 6.10 -9.60 -4.25
CA ARG A 41 6.95 -10.74 -4.65
C ARG A 41 7.60 -11.46 -3.46
N ARG A 42 7.91 -10.73 -2.38
CA ARG A 42 8.46 -11.30 -1.14
C ARG A 42 7.40 -11.94 -0.25
N THR A 43 6.19 -11.37 -0.21
CA THR A 43 5.12 -11.81 0.70
C THR A 43 4.33 -12.98 0.11
N PHE A 44 4.14 -12.98 -1.20
CA PHE A 44 3.47 -14.04 -1.95
C PHE A 44 4.52 -14.80 -2.76
N THR A 45 5.33 -15.62 -2.10
CA THR A 45 6.06 -16.68 -2.79
C THR A 45 5.03 -17.67 -3.35
N PRO A 46 5.02 -17.96 -4.66
CA PRO A 46 4.24 -19.07 -5.19
C PRO A 46 4.69 -20.37 -4.50
N GLU A 47 3.74 -21.19 -4.05
CA GLU A 47 4.01 -22.54 -3.54
C GLU A 47 4.54 -23.47 -4.65
#